data_AF-A0A286UFK1-F1
#
_entry.id   AF-A0A286UFK1-F1
#
_cell.length_a   1.000
_cell.length_b   1.000
_cell.length_c   1.000
_cell.angle_alpha   90.00
_cell.angle_beta   90.00
_cell.angle_gamma   90.00
#
_symmetry.space_group_name_H-M   'P 1'
#
loop_
_entity.id
_entity.type
_entity.pdbx_description
1 polymer ?
#
loop_
_entity_poly.entity_id
_entity_poly.type
_entity_poly.pdbx_seq_one_letter_code
_entity_poly.pdbx_strand_id
1 'polypeptide(L)'
;MTSSPDVRFPPQHQETGLHLGSVSEGSSADDRTDDQKKKDKELAEHLSLIIEEANKRVVPLVKMIRKHIENMEARKEEDRDEAELVKQVKPLLEQAEKILNETEGAVKGADPGNKISSRAKRHSEAHNASPEEQRLAAALRVLIEEVGGTIEWAKGKLDAYPKAKKDLGPLLDAIGQPITQIVAGVGFLLAGVLNLVGNLLSGLGLDSLLRGICSAIGLEKIFRSLGIEKLYV
;
A
#
# COMPACT_ATOMS: atom_id res chain seq x y z
N MET A 1 91.98 -3.58 29.25
CA MET A 1 91.45 -2.20 29.33
C MET A 1 91.29 -1.71 27.91
N THR A 2 90.06 -1.48 27.44
CA THR A 2 89.70 -0.50 26.38
C THR A 2 88.21 -0.57 26.04
N SER A 3 87.67 0.61 25.74
CA SER A 3 86.29 1.06 25.51
C SER A 3 85.48 0.39 24.38
N SER A 4 84.13 0.44 24.57
CA SER A 4 82.97 0.73 23.67
C SER A 4 82.96 0.30 22.17
N PRO A 5 81.80 0.11 21.46
CA PRO A 5 80.53 0.83 21.64
C PRO A 5 79.18 0.10 21.37
N ASP A 6 78.14 0.64 22.01
CA ASP A 6 76.83 1.08 21.47
C ASP A 6 76.10 0.29 20.35
N VAL A 7 74.94 -0.30 20.68
CA VAL A 7 73.82 -0.52 19.76
C VAL A 7 72.50 -0.27 20.50
N ARG A 8 71.80 0.80 20.10
CA ARG A 8 70.44 1.17 20.51
C ARG A 8 69.41 0.11 20.10
N PHE A 9 68.60 -0.34 21.07
CA PHE A 9 67.29 -0.93 20.86
C PHE A 9 66.21 0.00 21.43
N PRO A 10 65.12 0.33 20.71
CA PRO A 10 64.00 1.07 21.28
C PRO A 10 63.13 0.16 22.18
N PRO A 11 62.59 0.66 23.31
CA PRO A 11 61.69 -0.11 24.16
C PRO A 11 60.21 0.06 23.75
N GLN A 12 59.55 -1.09 23.60
CA GLN A 12 58.22 -1.47 24.10
C GLN A 12 56.99 -0.59 23.80
N HIS A 13 56.11 -1.10 22.93
CA HIS A 13 54.68 -0.83 23.01
C HIS A 13 53.94 -2.05 23.58
N GLN A 14 53.15 -1.73 24.59
CA GLN A 14 52.30 -2.56 25.44
C GLN A 14 51.05 -3.01 24.68
N GLU A 15 50.63 -4.25 24.92
CA GLU A 15 49.34 -4.80 24.49
C GLU A 15 48.17 -3.94 24.98
N THR A 16 47.19 -3.66 24.13
CA THR A 16 45.79 -3.53 24.54
C THR A 16 44.84 -3.80 23.36
N GLY A 17 44.08 -4.90 23.47
CA GLY A 17 42.64 -4.95 23.21
C GLY A 17 42.16 -4.84 21.76
N LEU A 18 41.68 -5.97 21.22
CA LEU A 18 40.69 -5.98 20.14
C LEU A 18 39.50 -5.09 20.55
N HIS A 19 39.36 -3.93 19.92
CA HIS A 19 38.13 -3.17 19.93
C HIS A 19 37.19 -3.87 18.94
N LEU A 20 36.31 -4.75 19.46
CA LEU A 20 35.09 -5.08 18.75
C LEU A 20 34.39 -3.76 18.46
N GLY A 21 34.35 -3.37 17.19
CA GLY A 21 33.56 -2.24 16.74
C GLY A 21 32.14 -2.41 17.27
N SER A 22 31.72 -1.50 18.12
CA SER A 22 30.32 -1.32 18.47
C SER A 22 29.57 -1.17 17.15
N VAL A 23 28.74 -2.16 16.84
CA VAL A 23 27.66 -2.00 15.87
C VAL A 23 26.86 -0.82 16.40
N SER A 24 26.99 0.33 15.74
CA SER A 24 26.15 1.49 15.99
C SER A 24 24.72 1.04 15.72
N GLU A 25 23.95 0.81 16.79
CA GLU A 25 22.50 0.83 16.74
C GLU A 25 22.10 2.17 16.11
N GLY A 26 21.74 2.15 14.82
CA GLY A 26 21.17 3.30 14.14
C GLY A 26 19.85 3.63 14.83
N SER A 27 19.84 4.66 15.68
CA SER A 27 18.62 5.15 16.28
C SER A 27 17.68 5.61 15.17
N SER A 28 16.48 5.02 15.08
CA SER A 28 15.40 5.42 14.18
C SER A 28 14.77 6.75 14.61
N ALA A 29 15.56 7.83 14.61
CA ALA A 29 15.07 9.15 14.95
C ALA A 29 14.13 9.63 13.84
N ASP A 30 12.87 9.90 14.21
CA ASP A 30 11.90 10.51 13.31
C ASP A 30 12.31 11.97 13.01
N ASP A 31 12.96 12.19 11.88
CA ASP A 31 13.51 13.47 11.40
C ASP A 31 12.45 14.55 11.09
N ARG A 32 11.16 14.27 11.28
CA ARG A 32 10.08 15.24 11.07
C ARG A 32 10.07 16.32 12.15
N THR A 33 9.90 17.58 11.75
CA THR A 33 9.65 18.69 12.67
C THR A 33 8.28 18.56 13.34
N ASP A 34 8.08 19.20 14.49
CA ASP A 34 6.78 19.18 15.19
C ASP A 34 5.64 19.75 14.32
N ASP A 35 5.93 20.78 13.53
CA ASP A 35 4.99 21.35 12.56
C ASP A 35 4.63 20.36 11.43
N GLN A 36 5.58 19.54 10.99
CA GLN A 36 5.33 18.49 10.01
C GLN A 36 4.46 17.38 10.61
N LYS A 37 4.80 16.92 11.82
CA LYS A 37 4.02 15.92 12.56
C LYS A 37 2.58 16.38 12.78
N LYS A 38 2.36 17.64 13.16
CA LYS A 38 1.01 18.20 13.32
C LYS A 38 0.22 18.20 12.01
N LYS A 39 0.82 18.66 10.91
CA LYS A 39 0.17 18.66 9.59
C LYS A 39 -0.14 17.25 9.09
N ASP A 40 0.75 16.30 9.34
CA ASP A 40 0.54 14.91 8.94
C ASP A 40 -0.61 14.27 9.74
N LYS A 41 -0.75 14.59 11.03
CA LYS A 41 -1.91 14.17 11.84
C LYS A 41 -3.24 14.74 11.34
N GLU A 42 -3.29 16.06 11.11
CA GLU A 42 -4.49 16.73 10.60
C GLU A 42 -4.90 16.16 9.23
N LEU A 43 -3.91 15.91 8.37
CA LEU A 43 -4.12 15.28 7.07
C LEU A 43 -4.60 13.82 7.20
N ALA A 44 -3.97 13.04 8.09
CA ALA A 44 -4.35 11.66 8.33
C ALA A 44 -5.79 11.55 8.85
N GLU A 45 -6.17 12.43 9.78
CA GLU A 45 -7.53 12.49 10.30
C GLU A 45 -8.54 12.84 9.19
N HIS A 46 -8.28 13.88 8.40
CA HIS A 46 -9.16 14.26 7.30
C HIS A 46 -9.31 13.15 6.25
N LEU A 47 -8.21 12.53 5.83
CA LEU A 47 -8.22 11.40 4.90
C LEU A 47 -8.97 10.20 5.49
N SER A 48 -8.82 9.92 6.79
CA SER A 48 -9.51 8.80 7.42
C SER A 48 -11.04 8.95 7.31
N LEU A 49 -11.56 10.16 7.49
CA LEU A 49 -12.99 10.44 7.36
C LEU A 49 -13.49 10.24 5.92
N ILE A 50 -12.71 10.67 4.93
CA ILE A 50 -13.04 10.48 3.50
C ILE A 50 -13.15 8.98 3.18
N ILE A 51 -12.15 8.19 3.59
CA ILE A 51 -12.12 6.74 3.31
C ILE A 51 -13.18 5.98 4.11
N GLU A 52 -13.42 6.35 5.37
CA GLU A 52 -14.49 5.75 6.18
C GLU A 52 -15.86 5.99 5.58
N GLU A 53 -16.13 7.19 5.04
CA GLU A 53 -17.40 7.50 4.40
C GLU A 53 -17.55 6.73 3.07
N ALA A 54 -16.48 6.61 2.30
CA ALA A 54 -16.47 5.76 1.11
C ALA A 54 -16.80 4.30 1.48
N ASN A 55 -16.16 3.75 2.52
CA ASN A 55 -16.38 2.39 3.01
C ASN A 55 -17.86 2.15 3.36
N LYS A 56 -18.51 3.07 4.09
CA LYS A 56 -19.93 2.94 4.43
C LYS A 56 -20.83 2.81 3.20
N ARG A 57 -20.47 3.45 2.10
CA ARG A 57 -21.23 3.47 0.85
C ARG A 57 -20.93 2.26 -0.04
N VAL A 58 -19.66 1.87 -0.17
CA VAL A 58 -19.22 0.84 -1.14
C VAL A 58 -19.30 -0.59 -0.58
N VAL A 59 -19.02 -0.79 0.71
CA VAL A 59 -19.00 -2.13 1.34
C VAL A 59 -20.35 -2.86 1.20
N PRO A 60 -21.51 -2.21 1.42
CA PRO A 60 -22.80 -2.88 1.19
C PRO A 60 -23.00 -3.34 -0.27
N LEU A 61 -22.49 -2.58 -1.24
CA LEU A 61 -22.62 -2.91 -2.67
C LEU A 61 -21.82 -4.16 -3.02
N VAL A 62 -20.55 -4.24 -2.61
CA VAL A 62 -19.73 -5.43 -2.86
C VAL A 62 -20.23 -6.66 -2.12
N LYS A 63 -20.84 -6.50 -0.93
CA LYS A 63 -21.54 -7.60 -0.24
C LYS A 63 -22.74 -8.10 -1.02
N MET A 64 -23.51 -7.21 -1.65
CA MET A 64 -24.61 -7.61 -2.53
C MET A 64 -24.10 -8.32 -3.78
N ILE A 65 -23.03 -7.82 -4.42
CA ILE A 65 -22.38 -8.48 -5.56
C ILE A 65 -22.00 -9.91 -5.20
N ARG A 66 -21.32 -10.10 -4.07
CA ARG A 66 -20.93 -11.41 -3.54
C ARG A 66 -22.13 -12.34 -3.40
N LYS A 67 -23.20 -11.85 -2.77
CA LYS A 67 -24.44 -12.62 -2.58
C LYS A 67 -25.07 -13.04 -3.91
N HIS A 68 -25.08 -12.17 -4.93
CA HIS A 68 -25.62 -12.52 -6.25
C HIS A 68 -24.80 -13.64 -6.93
N ILE A 69 -23.48 -13.58 -6.85
CA ILE A 69 -22.59 -14.63 -7.38
C ILE A 69 -22.78 -15.94 -6.62
N GLU A 70 -22.74 -15.91 -5.27
CA GLU A 70 -22.94 -17.11 -4.44
C GLU A 70 -24.31 -17.76 -4.68
N ASN A 71 -25.37 -16.96 -4.83
CA ASN A 71 -26.71 -17.46 -5.15
C ASN A 71 -26.78 -18.11 -6.53
N MET A 72 -26.00 -17.64 -7.50
CA MET A 72 -25.91 -18.28 -8.81
C MET A 72 -25.14 -19.61 -8.71
N GLU A 73 -24.02 -19.64 -8.00
CA GLU A 73 -23.21 -20.85 -7.82
C GLU A 73 -23.97 -21.96 -7.09
N ALA A 74 -24.84 -21.60 -6.14
CA ALA A 74 -25.66 -22.54 -5.38
C ALA A 74 -26.76 -23.22 -6.22
N ARG A 75 -27.08 -22.71 -7.41
CA ARG A 75 -28.05 -23.34 -8.32
C ARG A 75 -27.40 -24.53 -9.05
N LYS A 76 -28.26 -25.47 -9.46
CA LYS A 76 -27.88 -26.52 -10.41
C LYS A 76 -27.40 -25.88 -11.70
N GLU A 77 -26.46 -26.54 -12.39
CA GLU A 77 -25.77 -25.97 -13.55
C GLU A 77 -26.74 -25.57 -14.66
N GLU A 78 -27.78 -26.36 -14.90
CA GLU A 78 -28.85 -26.09 -15.86
C GLU A 78 -29.73 -24.87 -15.52
N ASP A 79 -29.78 -24.47 -14.24
CA ASP A 79 -30.58 -23.35 -13.73
C ASP A 79 -29.77 -22.05 -13.55
N ARG A 80 -28.47 -22.08 -13.91
CA ARG A 80 -27.58 -20.93 -13.80
C ARG A 80 -27.83 -19.96 -14.96
N ASP A 81 -28.25 -18.75 -14.61
CA ASP A 81 -28.56 -17.69 -15.58
C ASP A 81 -27.51 -16.57 -15.50
N GLU A 82 -26.58 -16.58 -16.44
CA GLU A 82 -25.55 -15.55 -16.58
C GLU A 82 -26.14 -14.16 -16.89
N ALA A 83 -27.24 -14.08 -17.64
CA ALA A 83 -27.84 -12.80 -18.02
C ALA A 83 -28.53 -12.13 -16.82
N GLU A 84 -29.21 -12.92 -15.99
CA GLU A 84 -29.77 -12.42 -14.73
C GLU A 84 -28.68 -11.99 -13.74
N LEU A 85 -27.56 -12.74 -13.65
CA LEU A 85 -26.41 -12.31 -12.86
C LEU A 85 -25.89 -10.95 -13.33
N VAL A 86 -25.68 -10.77 -14.64
CA VAL A 86 -25.21 -9.50 -15.21
C VAL A 86 -26.16 -8.37 -14.84
N LYS A 87 -27.47 -8.57 -15.02
CA LYS A 87 -28.50 -7.57 -14.72
C LYS A 87 -28.50 -7.15 -13.24
N GLN A 88 -28.22 -8.07 -12.33
CA GLN A 88 -28.18 -7.80 -10.88
C GLN A 88 -26.86 -7.14 -10.45
N VAL A 89 -25.73 -7.60 -10.97
CA VAL A 89 -24.39 -7.20 -10.52
C VAL A 89 -23.91 -5.91 -11.17
N LYS A 90 -24.18 -5.71 -12.47
CA LYS A 90 -23.74 -4.53 -13.23
C LYS A 90 -24.05 -3.19 -12.56
N PRO A 91 -25.32 -2.88 -12.15
CA PRO A 91 -25.61 -1.58 -11.52
C PRO A 91 -24.88 -1.38 -10.18
N LEU A 92 -24.57 -2.46 -9.46
CA LEU A 92 -23.81 -2.38 -8.21
C LEU A 92 -22.34 -2.03 -8.47
N LEU A 93 -21.75 -2.59 -9.53
CA LEU A 93 -20.37 -2.28 -9.93
C LEU A 93 -20.26 -0.83 -10.42
N GLU A 94 -21.18 -0.37 -11.27
CA GLU A 94 -21.20 1.02 -11.77
C GLU A 94 -21.34 2.02 -10.61
N GLN A 95 -22.17 1.70 -9.61
CA GLN A 95 -22.32 2.54 -8.42
C GLN A 95 -21.06 2.52 -7.54
N ALA A 96 -20.45 1.35 -7.35
CA ALA A 96 -19.21 1.22 -6.59
C ALA A 96 -18.06 2.00 -7.25
N GLU A 97 -17.89 1.86 -8.57
CA GLU A 97 -16.90 2.60 -9.36
C GLU A 97 -17.09 4.11 -9.21
N LYS A 98 -18.33 4.60 -9.33
CA LYS A 98 -18.64 6.02 -9.14
C LYS A 98 -18.21 6.53 -7.76
N ILE A 99 -18.55 5.81 -6.69
CA ILE A 99 -18.17 6.19 -5.31
C ILE A 99 -16.65 6.24 -5.17
N LEU A 100 -15.94 5.26 -5.72
CA LEU A 100 -14.48 5.18 -5.63
C LEU A 100 -13.80 6.29 -6.42
N ASN A 101 -14.31 6.66 -7.59
CA ASN A 101 -13.81 7.82 -8.35
C ASN A 101 -14.07 9.16 -7.63
N GLU A 102 -15.25 9.33 -7.00
CA GLU A 102 -15.54 10.49 -6.15
C GLU A 102 -14.54 10.57 -4.98
N THR A 103 -14.26 9.42 -4.36
CA THR A 103 -13.32 9.29 -3.23
C THR A 103 -11.89 9.59 -3.67
N GLU A 104 -11.45 9.06 -4.81
CA GLU A 104 -10.14 9.33 -5.41
C GLU A 104 -9.95 10.84 -5.66
N GLY A 105 -10.96 11.51 -6.19
CA GLY A 105 -10.97 12.96 -6.37
C GLY A 105 -10.86 13.71 -5.04
N ALA A 106 -11.58 13.28 -4.01
CA ALA A 106 -11.51 13.88 -2.67
C ALA A 106 -10.14 13.70 -2.01
N VAL A 107 -9.52 12.52 -2.14
CA VAL A 107 -8.15 12.25 -1.66
C VAL A 107 -7.14 13.15 -2.36
N LYS A 108 -7.22 13.30 -3.69
CA LYS A 108 -6.38 14.24 -4.44
C LYS A 108 -6.59 15.68 -4.00
N GLY A 109 -7.85 16.07 -3.74
CA GLY A 109 -8.21 17.41 -3.27
C GLY A 109 -7.76 17.73 -1.85
N ALA A 110 -7.49 16.72 -1.02
CA ALA A 110 -7.01 16.90 0.35
C ALA A 110 -5.53 17.38 0.42
N ASP A 111 -4.76 17.28 -0.68
CA ASP A 111 -3.43 17.90 -0.83
C ASP A 111 -3.33 18.77 -2.10
N PRO A 112 -3.93 19.99 -2.10
CA PRO A 112 -3.97 20.87 -3.27
C PRO A 112 -2.59 21.44 -3.67
N GLY A 113 -1.55 21.22 -2.85
CA GLY A 113 -0.19 21.69 -3.11
C GLY A 113 0.69 20.75 -3.94
N ASN A 114 0.17 19.60 -4.37
CA ASN A 114 0.93 18.57 -5.09
C ASN A 114 2.20 18.11 -4.33
N LYS A 115 2.17 18.15 -2.99
CA LYS A 115 3.29 17.76 -2.12
C LYS A 115 3.50 16.26 -2.11
N ILE A 116 2.54 15.50 -2.63
CA ILE A 116 2.62 14.09 -3.08
C ILE A 116 4.02 13.76 -3.66
N SER A 117 4.58 14.63 -4.51
CA SER A 117 5.88 14.38 -5.17
C SER A 117 7.12 14.77 -4.33
N SER A 118 7.00 15.71 -3.40
CA SER A 118 8.11 16.23 -2.60
C SER A 118 8.32 15.50 -1.26
N ARG A 119 7.26 14.89 -0.72
CA ARG A 119 7.28 14.13 0.54
C ARG A 119 7.60 12.64 0.36
N ALA A 120 7.18 12.06 -0.78
CA ALA A 120 7.51 10.69 -1.18
C ALA A 120 8.99 10.33 -1.02
N LYS A 121 9.86 11.28 -1.34
CA LYS A 121 11.31 11.10 -1.40
C LYS A 121 12.00 11.21 -0.04
N ARG A 122 11.27 11.60 1.02
CA ARG A 122 11.86 12.06 2.29
C ARG A 122 11.51 11.21 3.51
N HIS A 123 10.62 10.24 3.41
CA HIS A 123 10.21 9.45 4.58
C HIS A 123 10.06 7.97 4.26
N SER A 124 11.04 7.18 4.68
CA SER A 124 11.01 5.71 4.62
C SER A 124 11.43 5.05 5.94
N GLU A 125 11.72 5.81 7.00
CA GLU A 125 12.40 5.25 8.19
C GLU A 125 11.71 5.58 9.54
N ALA A 126 10.43 5.95 9.53
CA ALA A 126 9.66 6.12 10.75
C ALA A 126 8.87 4.84 11.08
N HIS A 127 9.37 4.05 12.02
CA HIS A 127 8.73 2.79 12.46
C HIS A 127 7.49 2.99 13.37
N ASN A 128 7.14 4.21 13.77
CA ASN A 128 5.99 4.48 14.63
C ASN A 128 4.96 5.41 13.96
N ALA A 129 3.87 4.81 13.45
CA ALA A 129 2.69 5.54 12.98
C ALA A 129 1.92 6.16 14.15
N SER A 130 1.50 7.41 14.01
CA SER A 130 0.61 8.10 14.94
C SER A 130 -0.78 7.44 15.03
N PRO A 131 -1.57 7.68 16.10
CA PRO A 131 -2.94 7.16 16.19
C PRO A 131 -3.82 7.53 14.99
N GLU A 132 -3.64 8.74 14.44
CA GLU A 132 -4.37 9.23 13.27
C GLU A 132 -3.96 8.47 12.00
N GLU A 133 -2.66 8.21 11.80
CA GLU A 133 -2.15 7.36 10.70
C GLU A 133 -2.62 5.90 10.85
N GLN A 134 -2.68 5.37 12.08
CA GLN A 134 -3.21 4.02 12.35
C GLN A 134 -4.70 3.92 12.01
N ARG A 135 -5.50 4.93 12.35
CA ARG A 135 -6.92 5.00 11.97
C ARG A 135 -7.08 5.03 10.45
N LEU A 136 -6.30 5.86 9.77
CA LEU A 136 -6.30 5.92 8.31
C LEU A 136 -5.90 4.58 7.69
N ALA A 137 -4.87 3.91 8.22
CA ALA A 137 -4.48 2.58 7.78
C ALA A 137 -5.60 1.54 8.00
N ALA A 138 -6.34 1.63 9.11
CA ALA A 138 -7.50 0.76 9.36
C ALA A 138 -8.65 1.03 8.36
N ALA A 139 -8.91 2.30 8.04
CA ALA A 139 -9.90 2.66 7.02
C ALA A 139 -9.51 2.14 5.63
N LEU A 140 -8.24 2.28 5.24
CA LEU A 140 -7.71 1.72 3.99
C LEU A 140 -7.76 0.19 3.99
N ARG A 141 -7.48 -0.44 5.13
CA ARG A 141 -7.58 -1.89 5.27
C ARG A 141 -8.99 -2.37 4.93
N VAL A 142 -10.02 -1.76 5.49
CA VAL A 142 -11.42 -2.12 5.18
C VAL A 142 -11.70 -1.96 3.68
N LEU A 143 -11.23 -0.87 3.07
CA LEU A 143 -11.40 -0.65 1.63
C LEU A 143 -10.75 -1.78 0.81
N ILE A 144 -9.51 -2.13 1.13
CA ILE A 144 -8.73 -3.15 0.42
C ILE A 144 -9.31 -4.55 0.64
N GLU A 145 -9.59 -4.92 1.89
CA GLU A 145 -10.09 -6.24 2.27
C GLU A 145 -11.49 -6.47 1.70
N GLU A 146 -12.43 -5.56 1.97
CA GLU A 146 -13.83 -5.77 1.62
C GLU A 146 -14.06 -5.50 0.13
N VAL A 147 -13.53 -4.41 -0.41
CA VAL A 147 -13.75 -4.05 -1.81
C VAL A 147 -12.77 -4.79 -2.70
N GLY A 148 -11.47 -4.53 -2.54
CA GLY A 148 -10.43 -5.15 -3.36
C GLY A 148 -10.50 -6.68 -3.33
N GLY A 149 -10.62 -7.27 -2.14
CA GLY A 149 -10.77 -8.71 -1.97
C GLY A 149 -12.03 -9.28 -2.64
N THR A 150 -13.18 -8.59 -2.56
CA THR A 150 -14.40 -9.05 -3.24
C THR A 150 -14.29 -8.94 -4.76
N ILE A 151 -13.65 -7.90 -5.29
CA ILE A 151 -13.46 -7.75 -6.74
C ILE A 151 -12.57 -8.88 -7.28
N GLU A 152 -11.45 -9.16 -6.64
CA GLU A 152 -10.54 -10.23 -7.08
C GLU A 152 -11.22 -11.61 -6.98
N TRP A 153 -11.92 -11.87 -5.87
CA TRP A 153 -12.72 -13.07 -5.72
C TRP A 153 -13.79 -13.19 -6.82
N ALA A 154 -14.52 -12.12 -7.11
CA ALA A 154 -15.56 -12.11 -8.15
C ALA A 154 -14.99 -12.40 -9.54
N LYS A 155 -13.82 -11.82 -9.86
CA LYS A 155 -13.11 -12.10 -11.12
C LYS A 155 -12.80 -13.60 -11.26
N GLY A 156 -12.25 -14.22 -10.22
CA GLY A 156 -11.97 -15.66 -10.22
C GLY A 156 -13.23 -16.52 -10.34
N LYS A 157 -14.35 -16.11 -9.73
CA LYS A 157 -15.62 -16.83 -9.88
C LYS A 157 -16.21 -16.73 -11.28
N LEU A 158 -16.06 -15.59 -11.94
CA LEU A 158 -16.56 -15.38 -13.30
C LEU A 158 -15.80 -16.19 -14.37
N ASP A 159 -14.65 -16.78 -14.05
CA ASP A 159 -13.95 -17.69 -14.98
C ASP A 159 -14.82 -18.88 -15.40
N ALA A 160 -15.74 -19.32 -14.55
CA ALA A 160 -16.71 -20.36 -14.85
C ALA A 160 -17.93 -19.89 -15.68
N TYR A 161 -18.05 -18.58 -15.93
CA TYR A 161 -19.23 -17.94 -16.54
C TYR A 161 -18.83 -17.00 -17.68
N PRO A 162 -18.54 -17.52 -18.89
CA PRO A 162 -17.92 -16.73 -19.97
C PRO A 162 -18.74 -15.51 -20.45
N LYS A 163 -20.07 -15.59 -20.45
CA LYS A 163 -20.93 -14.46 -20.86
C LYS A 163 -20.95 -13.40 -19.76
N ALA A 164 -21.15 -13.81 -18.51
CA ALA A 164 -21.12 -12.88 -17.38
C ALA A 164 -19.74 -12.22 -17.23
N LYS A 165 -18.65 -12.98 -17.41
CA LYS A 165 -17.28 -12.46 -17.43
C LYS A 165 -17.07 -11.39 -18.50
N LYS A 166 -17.61 -11.60 -19.70
CA LYS A 166 -17.49 -10.63 -20.79
C LYS A 166 -18.11 -9.28 -20.44
N ASP A 167 -19.24 -9.28 -19.74
CA ASP A 167 -19.99 -8.06 -19.43
C ASP A 167 -19.59 -7.41 -18.09
N LEU A 168 -19.20 -8.21 -17.09
CA LEU A 168 -18.85 -7.75 -15.75
C LEU A 168 -17.34 -7.59 -15.54
N GLY A 169 -16.51 -8.37 -16.23
CA GLY A 169 -15.05 -8.34 -16.10
C GLY A 169 -14.45 -6.94 -16.30
N PRO A 170 -14.81 -6.20 -17.37
CA PRO A 170 -14.33 -4.85 -17.58
C PRO A 170 -14.70 -3.86 -16.45
N LEU A 171 -15.88 -4.04 -15.83
CA LEU A 171 -16.32 -3.20 -14.71
C LEU A 171 -15.58 -3.53 -13.42
N LEU A 172 -15.31 -4.82 -13.18
CA LEU A 172 -14.45 -5.26 -12.07
C LEU A 172 -13.03 -4.70 -12.21
N ASP A 173 -12.48 -4.70 -13.43
CA ASP A 173 -11.17 -4.11 -13.70
C ASP A 173 -11.17 -2.58 -13.51
N ALA A 174 -12.23 -1.89 -13.95
CA ALA A 174 -12.37 -0.44 -13.80
C ALA A 174 -12.36 0.01 -12.33
N ILE A 175 -12.90 -0.80 -11.41
CA ILE A 175 -12.86 -0.56 -9.96
C ILE A 175 -11.45 -0.65 -9.38
N GLY A 176 -10.59 -1.50 -9.93
CA GLY A 176 -9.22 -1.69 -9.42
C GLY A 176 -8.36 -0.43 -9.51
N GLN A 177 -8.57 0.39 -10.54
CA GLN A 177 -7.81 1.61 -10.77
C GLN A 177 -7.99 2.66 -9.64
N PRO A 178 -9.21 3.12 -9.29
CA PRO A 178 -9.39 4.11 -8.23
C PRO A 178 -8.95 3.59 -6.86
N ILE A 179 -9.08 2.28 -6.56
CA ILE A 179 -8.52 1.70 -5.32
C ILE A 179 -7.01 1.89 -5.28
N THR A 180 -6.32 1.54 -6.36
CA THR A 180 -4.86 1.70 -6.50
C THR A 180 -4.46 3.17 -6.29
N GLN A 181 -5.17 4.10 -6.92
CA GLN A 181 -4.87 5.53 -6.86
C GLN A 181 -5.16 6.15 -5.48
N ILE A 182 -6.23 5.71 -4.80
CA ILE A 182 -6.52 6.09 -3.41
C ILE A 182 -5.37 5.65 -2.50
N VAL A 183 -4.99 4.38 -2.56
CA VAL A 183 -3.94 3.84 -1.69
C VAL A 183 -2.59 4.49 -1.99
N ALA A 184 -2.23 4.64 -3.26
CA ALA A 184 -1.00 5.31 -3.67
C ALA A 184 -0.98 6.77 -3.24
N GLY A 185 -2.09 7.50 -3.45
CA GLY A 185 -2.24 8.89 -3.04
C GLY A 185 -2.05 9.07 -1.54
N VAL A 186 -2.66 8.20 -0.72
CA VAL A 186 -2.47 8.23 0.73
C VAL A 186 -1.05 7.83 1.15
N GLY A 187 -0.50 6.77 0.56
CA GLY A 187 0.86 6.29 0.87
C GLY A 187 1.96 7.30 0.54
N PHE A 188 1.76 8.11 -0.51
CA PHE A 188 2.64 9.23 -0.83
C PHE A 188 2.59 10.37 0.20
N LEU A 189 1.42 10.60 0.79
CA LEU A 189 1.22 11.65 1.77
C LEU A 189 1.77 11.25 3.14
N LEU A 190 1.69 9.96 3.49
CA LEU A 190 1.96 9.44 4.83
C LEU A 190 2.73 8.11 4.78
N ALA A 191 4.06 8.18 4.97
CA ALA A 191 4.94 7.02 4.94
C ALA A 191 4.59 5.94 5.99
N GLY A 192 4.14 6.35 7.17
CA GLY A 192 3.72 5.43 8.24
C GLY A 192 2.53 4.54 7.83
N VAL A 193 1.65 5.06 6.96
CA VAL A 193 0.49 4.31 6.44
C VAL A 193 0.92 3.30 5.38
N LEU A 194 1.89 3.65 4.53
CA LEU A 194 2.35 2.78 3.44
C LEU A 194 2.95 1.47 3.97
N ASN A 195 3.70 1.50 5.07
CA ASN A 195 4.25 0.27 5.67
C ASN A 195 3.14 -0.65 6.20
N LEU A 196 2.12 -0.08 6.85
CA LEU A 196 0.97 -0.85 7.36
C LEU A 196 0.17 -1.48 6.22
N VAL A 197 -0.09 -0.70 5.16
CA VAL A 197 -0.84 -1.17 3.99
C VAL A 197 -0.03 -2.15 3.14
N GLY A 198 1.28 -1.98 3.02
CA GLY A 198 2.16 -2.92 2.33
C GLY A 198 2.14 -4.31 2.98
N ASN A 199 2.32 -4.37 4.29
CA ASN A 199 2.25 -5.63 5.05
C ASN A 199 0.88 -6.30 4.93
N LEU A 200 -0.19 -5.51 4.90
CA LEU A 200 -1.55 -6.01 4.69
C LEU A 200 -1.70 -6.64 3.30
N LEU A 201 -1.34 -5.93 2.24
CA LEU A 201 -1.51 -6.38 0.86
C LEU A 201 -0.76 -7.69 0.61
N SER A 202 0.47 -7.81 1.13
CA SER A 202 1.25 -9.04 1.08
C SER A 202 0.59 -10.19 1.85
N GLY A 203 -0.04 -9.91 2.99
CA GLY A 203 -0.76 -10.92 3.78
C GLY A 203 -2.05 -11.43 3.13
N LEU A 204 -2.69 -10.64 2.28
CA LEU A 204 -3.96 -10.98 1.60
C LEU A 204 -3.78 -11.62 0.21
N GLY A 205 -2.55 -11.67 -0.32
CA GLY A 205 -2.28 -12.16 -1.68
C GLY A 205 -2.76 -11.20 -2.79
N LEU A 206 -2.89 -9.91 -2.49
CA LEU A 206 -3.31 -8.88 -3.46
C LEU A 206 -2.11 -8.32 -4.24
N ASP A 207 -1.32 -9.21 -4.83
CA ASP A 207 -0.05 -8.88 -5.52
C ASP A 207 -0.24 -7.94 -6.70
N SER A 208 -1.36 -8.05 -7.42
CA SER A 208 -1.70 -7.16 -8.54
C SER A 208 -1.91 -5.72 -8.09
N LEU A 209 -2.62 -5.53 -6.96
CA LEU A 209 -2.84 -4.23 -6.34
C LEU A 209 -1.55 -3.66 -5.77
N LEU A 210 -0.74 -4.48 -5.09
CA LEU A 210 0.58 -4.08 -4.59
C LEU A 210 1.49 -3.60 -5.73
N ARG A 211 1.57 -4.36 -6.83
CA ARG A 211 2.33 -3.97 -8.04
C ARG A 211 1.76 -2.69 -8.67
N GLY A 212 0.44 -2.55 -8.72
CA GLY A 212 -0.23 -1.36 -9.21
C GLY A 212 0.15 -0.11 -8.40
N ILE A 213 0.18 -0.23 -7.06
CA ILE A 213 0.61 0.85 -6.16
C ILE A 213 2.09 1.17 -6.38
N CYS A 214 2.97 0.16 -6.41
CA CYS A 214 4.40 0.38 -6.66
C CYS A 214 4.67 1.07 -8.01
N SER A 215 3.91 0.72 -9.04
CA SER A 215 3.95 1.34 -10.36
C SER A 215 3.44 2.78 -10.34
N ALA A 216 2.28 3.02 -9.73
CA ALA A 216 1.69 4.35 -9.57
C ALA A 216 2.60 5.30 -8.76
N ILE A 217 3.33 4.76 -7.78
CA ILE A 217 4.29 5.50 -6.98
C ILE A 217 5.60 5.77 -7.74
N GLY A 218 5.85 5.05 -8.85
CA GLY A 218 7.07 5.17 -9.62
C GLY A 218 8.30 4.64 -8.87
N LEU A 219 8.11 3.73 -7.90
CA LEU A 219 9.21 3.06 -7.20
C LEU A 219 10.15 2.35 -8.19
N GLU A 220 9.63 1.88 -9.32
CA GLU A 220 10.43 1.28 -10.40
C GLU A 220 11.50 2.24 -10.95
N LYS A 221 11.24 3.55 -10.98
CA LYS A 221 12.23 4.57 -11.37
C LYS A 221 13.28 4.79 -10.28
N ILE A 222 12.91 4.63 -9.01
CA ILE A 222 13.84 4.71 -7.88
C ILE A 222 14.75 3.47 -7.87
N PHE A 223 14.21 2.26 -8.02
CA PHE A 223 14.97 1.01 -8.15
C PHE A 223 15.94 1.02 -9.36
N ARG A 224 15.51 1.54 -10.52
CA ARG A 224 16.38 1.74 -11.69
C ARG A 224 17.43 2.83 -11.46
N SER A 225 17.10 3.93 -10.79
CA SER A 225 18.06 5.02 -10.47
C SER A 225 19.08 4.64 -9.40
N LEU A 226 18.80 3.61 -8.59
CA LEU A 226 19.68 3.05 -7.57
C LEU A 226 20.56 1.91 -8.12
N GLY A 227 20.53 1.63 -9.44
CA GLY A 227 21.44 0.69 -10.08
C GLY A 227 21.19 -0.79 -9.77
N ILE A 228 20.00 -1.15 -9.29
CA ILE A 228 19.61 -2.55 -9.01
C ILE A 228 19.15 -3.23 -10.33
N GLU A 229 19.99 -3.18 -11.36
CA GLU A 229 19.83 -3.94 -12.62
C GLU A 229 20.66 -5.24 -12.62
N LYS A 230 21.39 -5.56 -11.54
CA LYS A 230 22.35 -6.68 -11.53
C LYS A 230 22.00 -7.88 -10.66
N LEU A 231 20.74 -8.07 -10.28
CA LEU A 231 20.36 -9.24 -9.49
C LEU A 231 19.08 -9.95 -9.94
N TYR A 232 18.92 -10.17 -11.25
CA TYR A 232 18.15 -11.30 -11.76
C TYR A 232 18.78 -11.74 -13.08
N VAL A 233 19.61 -12.78 -13.01
CA VAL A 233 19.87 -13.70 -14.13
C VAL A 233 18.99 -14.92 -13.88
#